data_AF-A0A2A6NZ33-F1
#
_entry.id   AF-A0A2A6NZ33-F1
#
_cell.length_a   1.000
_cell.length_b   1.000
_cell.length_c   1.000
_cell.angle_alpha   90.00
_cell.angle_beta   90.00
_cell.angle_gamma   90.00
#
_symmetry.space_group_name_H-M   'P 1'
#
loop_
_entity.id
_entity.type
_entity.pdbx_description
1 polymer ?
#
loop_
_entity_poly.entity_id
_entity_poly.type
_entity_poly.pdbx_seq_one_letter_code
_entity_poly.pdbx_strand_id
1 'polypeptide(L)'
;MTTIFDAPEDFATTALAGFAAIYARNVRLVKGGVVRSTKVPRGKVAVVIGGGSGHYPAFAGYVGPGLADAAVAGDVFASPSTAAVARVCRHADQGGGVLLGFGNYAGDVLNFGVAAERLRSEGIDVRVVPVTDDVASASVETPAKRRGIAGDLVVFKIAGAAAEAGKSLDEVERLARLANDRTVSFGVAFGGCTLPGAPGPLFAVPKGQMALGLGIHGEPGISEEKTATASDLAKLLTGKLLAERPAGTRKVAVVLNGLGSTKYEELFVLWTAVAKELADAGLEVVDPECGEFVTSLDMQGCSLTLLWLDEELEALWRAPADAPVLRKGTIIAAEPATDEIVDAEGPQSFGIASEGSRASGKCIAGLIGTIADALRAAEEELGRIDAIAGDGDHGQGMRRGSAAALEAANAAVAAGAGAASVLAAAGDAWADRAGGTSGAIWGLALRSWSNAFSDDEKVSDTAVVEGARLALDGITRLGRAQVGDKTLVDALVPFVETLERVVAAGKPLIDAWKAAAKAAQDAAEATSSLTPKLGRARPLAEKSIGHPDAGAISLALVARVAGDFLKVAEEV
;
A
#
# COMPACT_ATOMS: atom_id res chain seq x y z
N MET A 1 14.04 9.40 -7.18
CA MET A 1 15.10 10.41 -7.32
C MET A 1 15.05 11.33 -6.11
N THR A 2 16.19 11.66 -5.48
CA THR A 2 16.22 12.70 -4.44
C THR A 2 15.89 14.06 -5.06
N THR A 3 14.78 14.69 -4.64
CA THR A 3 14.20 15.86 -5.34
C THR A 3 14.26 17.15 -4.50
N ILE A 4 14.34 17.03 -3.17
CA ILE A 4 14.31 18.17 -2.24
C ILE A 4 15.67 18.29 -1.57
N PHE A 5 16.51 19.19 -2.06
CA PHE A 5 17.80 19.55 -1.50
C PHE A 5 18.23 20.93 -2.04
N ASP A 6 19.06 21.65 -1.27
CA ASP A 6 19.74 22.86 -1.76
C ASP A 6 21.05 22.46 -2.46
N ALA A 7 22.15 22.36 -1.70
CA ALA A 7 23.43 21.84 -2.17
C ALA A 7 23.54 20.32 -1.86
N PRO A 8 23.86 19.45 -2.84
CA PRO A 8 24.00 18.01 -2.63
C PRO A 8 24.97 17.63 -1.51
N GLU A 9 26.10 18.31 -1.40
CA GLU A 9 27.16 18.08 -0.40
C GLU A 9 26.73 18.41 1.03
N ASP A 10 25.72 19.27 1.20
CA ASP A 10 25.19 19.65 2.50
C ASP A 10 23.96 18.81 2.89
N PHE A 11 23.52 17.88 2.03
CA PHE A 11 22.28 17.12 2.21
C PHE A 11 22.26 16.38 3.54
N ALA A 12 23.29 15.58 3.85
CA ALA A 12 23.33 14.78 5.07
C ALA A 12 23.29 15.66 6.34
N THR A 13 24.07 16.75 6.35
CA THR A 13 24.13 17.69 7.48
C THR A 13 22.80 18.41 7.69
N THR A 14 22.19 18.89 6.61
CA THR A 14 20.92 19.62 6.64
C THR A 14 19.76 18.70 7.03
N ALA A 15 19.73 17.48 6.48
CA ALA A 15 18.75 16.46 6.83
C ALA A 15 18.82 16.09 8.32
N LEU A 16 20.03 15.90 8.88
CA LEU A 16 20.21 15.59 10.30
C LEU A 16 19.75 16.74 11.20
N ALA A 17 20.01 17.99 10.82
CA ALA A 17 19.55 19.16 11.55
C ALA A 17 18.02 19.29 11.53
N GLY A 18 17.40 19.10 10.37
CA GLY A 18 15.94 19.09 10.22
C GLY A 18 15.28 17.97 11.03
N PHE A 19 15.84 16.76 10.97
CA PHE A 19 15.41 15.62 11.80
C PHE A 19 15.47 15.96 13.29
N ALA A 20 16.59 16.50 13.78
CA ALA A 20 16.73 16.84 15.19
C ALA A 20 15.76 17.94 15.64
N ALA A 21 15.40 18.88 14.76
CA ALA A 21 14.39 19.90 15.05
C ALA A 21 12.97 19.30 15.15
N ILE A 22 12.58 18.44 14.20
CA ILE A 22 11.26 17.78 14.19
C ILE A 22 11.11 16.84 15.40
N TYR A 23 12.15 16.06 15.70
CA TYR A 23 12.15 15.07 16.77
C TYR A 23 12.87 15.55 18.04
N ALA A 24 12.83 16.85 18.33
CA ALA A 24 13.47 17.45 19.51
C ALA A 24 12.99 16.85 20.85
N ARG A 25 11.79 16.24 20.86
CA ARG A 25 11.30 15.46 22.00
C ARG A 25 12.15 14.21 22.25
N ASN A 26 12.70 13.57 21.22
CA ASN A 26 13.45 12.31 21.31
C ASN A 26 14.97 12.54 21.28
N VAL A 27 15.44 13.52 20.51
CA VAL A 27 16.87 13.70 20.24
C VAL A 27 17.36 15.14 20.42
N ARG A 28 18.68 15.30 20.56
CA ARG A 28 19.41 16.56 20.53
C ARG A 28 20.53 16.45 19.52
N LEU A 29 20.67 17.45 18.67
CA LEU A 29 21.75 17.54 17.70
C LEU A 29 23.10 17.74 18.41
N VAL A 30 24.11 16.98 17.99
CA VAL A 30 25.52 17.20 18.36
C VAL A 30 26.37 17.19 17.09
N LYS A 31 27.61 17.68 17.17
CA LYS A 31 28.49 17.67 15.99
C LYS A 31 28.78 16.23 15.54
N GLY A 32 28.28 15.86 14.36
CA GLY A 32 28.48 14.54 13.74
C GLY A 32 27.48 13.47 14.16
N GLY A 33 26.35 13.84 14.77
CA GLY A 33 25.32 12.87 15.17
C GLY A 33 24.22 13.46 16.04
N VAL A 34 23.50 12.59 16.73
CA VAL A 34 22.46 12.95 17.70
C VAL A 34 22.62 12.13 18.97
N VAL A 35 22.20 12.68 20.10
CA VAL A 35 22.05 11.96 21.37
C VAL A 35 20.61 12.06 21.84
N ARG A 36 20.12 11.13 22.67
CA ARG A 36 18.76 11.24 23.21
C ARG A 36 18.58 12.51 24.04
N SER A 37 17.37 13.08 23.98
CA SER A 37 16.96 14.28 24.71
C SER A 37 16.71 13.99 26.19
N THR A 38 16.21 12.80 26.51
CA THR A 38 15.82 12.38 27.87
C THR A 38 17.06 12.06 28.72
N LYS A 39 16.96 12.28 30.02
CA LYS A 39 18.03 11.94 30.98
C LYS A 39 18.31 10.42 30.98
N VAL A 40 19.59 10.07 30.89
CA VAL A 40 20.07 8.68 31.01
C VAL A 40 20.58 8.45 32.45
N PRO A 41 20.22 7.33 33.12
CA PRO A 41 20.75 7.02 34.45
C PRO A 41 22.28 6.88 34.45
N ARG A 42 22.94 7.36 35.52
CA ARG A 42 24.37 7.11 35.74
C ARG A 42 24.63 5.61 35.87
N GLY A 43 25.71 5.13 35.26
CA GLY A 43 26.09 3.72 35.25
C GLY A 43 25.32 2.84 34.26
N LYS A 44 24.32 3.36 33.54
CA LYS A 44 23.70 2.64 32.42
C LYS A 44 24.72 2.50 31.29
N VAL A 45 24.80 1.32 30.68
CA VAL A 45 25.53 1.12 29.42
C VAL A 45 24.94 2.04 28.34
N ALA A 46 25.79 2.79 27.65
CA ALA A 46 25.39 3.62 26.52
C ALA A 46 25.40 2.78 25.24
N VAL A 47 24.25 2.67 24.57
CA VAL A 47 24.17 2.05 23.23
C VAL A 47 24.33 3.15 22.18
N VAL A 48 25.49 3.18 21.53
CA VAL A 48 25.82 4.14 20.47
C VAL A 48 25.91 3.41 19.15
N ILE A 49 25.18 3.89 18.15
CA ILE A 49 25.10 3.27 16.83
C ILE A 49 25.50 4.26 15.74
N GLY A 50 25.67 3.84 14.49
CA GLY A 50 25.90 4.80 13.41
C GLY A 50 26.41 4.21 12.11
N GLY A 51 26.64 5.10 11.15
CA GLY A 51 27.13 4.79 9.83
C GLY A 51 26.90 5.96 8.87
N GLY A 52 26.99 5.69 7.56
CA GLY A 52 26.66 6.66 6.53
C GLY A 52 25.20 7.12 6.59
N SER A 53 24.95 8.34 6.10
CA SER A 53 23.59 8.85 5.89
C SER A 53 22.96 8.22 4.64
N GLY A 54 21.64 8.38 4.48
CA GLY A 54 20.90 7.85 3.33
C GLY A 54 20.10 6.57 3.62
N HIS A 55 20.10 6.12 4.87
CA HIS A 55 19.37 4.93 5.33
C HIS A 55 18.25 5.22 6.33
N TYR A 56 17.80 6.48 6.39
CA TYR A 56 16.79 6.90 7.37
C TYR A 56 15.61 5.93 7.36
N PRO A 57 15.18 5.41 8.53
CA PRO A 57 15.50 5.89 9.88
C PRO A 57 16.82 5.43 10.49
N ALA A 58 17.55 4.50 9.88
CA ALA A 58 18.90 4.17 10.34
C ALA A 58 19.85 5.37 10.15
N PHE A 59 20.59 5.83 11.16
CA PHE A 59 20.55 5.40 12.57
C PHE A 59 19.91 6.43 13.51
N ALA A 60 19.78 7.69 13.08
CA ALA A 60 19.29 8.77 13.94
C ALA A 60 17.85 8.53 14.44
N GLY A 61 17.01 7.90 13.61
CA GLY A 61 15.64 7.55 13.95
C GLY A 61 15.52 6.47 15.04
N TYR A 62 16.60 5.78 15.37
CA TYR A 62 16.65 4.74 16.40
C TYR A 62 16.94 5.29 17.80
N VAL A 63 17.29 6.59 17.91
CA VAL A 63 17.68 7.18 19.19
C VAL A 63 16.45 7.47 20.06
N GLY A 64 16.41 6.83 21.22
CA GLY A 64 15.31 6.88 22.18
C GLY A 64 15.43 5.79 23.26
N PRO A 65 14.74 5.95 24.42
CA PRO A 65 14.69 4.92 25.45
C PRO A 65 14.32 3.54 24.88
N GLY A 66 15.01 2.49 25.33
CA GLY A 66 14.76 1.11 24.91
C GLY A 66 15.30 0.70 23.53
N LEU A 67 15.99 1.60 22.82
CA LEU A 67 16.61 1.30 21.52
C LEU A 67 18.07 1.78 21.41
N ALA A 68 18.34 3.10 21.35
CA ALA A 68 19.71 3.62 21.33
C ALA A 68 19.82 4.96 22.09
N ASP A 69 20.99 5.21 22.69
CA ASP A 69 21.25 6.46 23.43
C ASP A 69 21.85 7.55 22.53
N ALA A 70 22.52 7.18 21.44
CA ALA A 70 23.05 8.09 20.44
C ALA A 70 23.27 7.44 19.08
N ALA A 71 23.31 8.25 18.03
CA ALA A 71 23.66 7.84 16.69
C ALA A 71 24.72 8.76 16.08
N VAL A 72 25.74 8.18 15.47
CA VAL A 72 26.77 8.88 14.69
C VAL A 72 26.34 8.90 13.22
N ALA A 73 26.40 10.06 12.59
CA ALA A 73 26.00 10.24 11.20
C ALA A 73 27.21 10.67 10.35
N GLY A 74 27.52 9.86 9.34
CA GLY A 74 28.44 10.21 8.26
C GLY A 74 27.74 10.96 7.12
N ASP A 75 28.47 11.15 6.02
CA ASP A 75 27.88 11.67 4.78
C ASP A 75 27.07 10.58 4.07
N VAL A 76 26.36 10.90 2.98
CA VAL A 76 25.54 9.94 2.23
C VAL A 76 26.41 8.75 1.78
N PHE A 77 26.06 7.55 2.25
CA PHE A 77 26.76 6.28 2.01
C PHE A 77 28.25 6.28 2.37
N ALA A 78 28.69 7.19 3.24
CA ALA A 78 30.08 7.29 3.69
C ALA A 78 30.16 7.23 5.22
N SER A 79 31.01 6.32 5.72
CA SER A 79 31.22 6.13 7.16
C SER A 79 31.60 7.44 7.87
N PRO A 80 31.08 7.71 9.09
CA PRO A 80 31.48 8.86 9.89
C PRO A 80 32.95 8.76 10.29
N SER A 81 33.61 9.91 10.40
CA SER A 81 35.00 9.96 10.88
C SER A 81 35.15 9.41 12.31
N THR A 82 36.29 8.78 12.60
CA THR A 82 36.71 8.41 13.97
C THR A 82 36.51 9.54 15.00
N ALA A 83 36.75 10.81 14.61
CA ALA A 83 36.59 11.96 15.49
C ALA A 83 35.12 12.28 15.81
N ALA A 84 34.20 12.02 14.88
CA ALA A 84 32.76 12.13 15.13
C ALA A 84 32.29 11.01 16.07
N VAL A 85 32.68 9.76 15.79
CA VAL A 85 32.34 8.60 16.62
C VAL A 85 32.80 8.81 18.07
N ALA A 86 34.08 9.11 18.29
CA ALA A 86 34.61 9.34 19.64
C ALA A 86 33.92 10.52 20.36
N ARG A 87 33.51 11.56 19.63
CA ARG A 87 32.80 12.70 20.21
C ARG A 87 31.42 12.30 20.68
N VAL A 88 30.64 11.63 19.84
CA VAL A 88 29.27 11.22 20.17
C VAL A 88 29.28 10.21 21.34
N CYS A 89 30.21 9.24 21.34
CA CYS A 89 30.37 8.33 22.48
C CYS A 89 30.61 9.06 23.80
N ARG A 90 31.48 10.08 23.84
CA ARG A 90 31.69 10.89 25.05
C ARG A 90 30.44 11.65 25.51
N HIS A 91 29.56 12.05 24.60
CA HIS A 91 28.30 12.69 24.97
C HIS A 91 27.27 11.69 25.52
N ALA A 92 27.32 10.44 25.06
CA ALA A 92 26.40 9.38 25.46
C ALA A 92 26.82 8.68 26.76
N ASP A 93 28.13 8.55 27.01
CA ASP A 93 28.65 7.82 28.17
C ASP A 93 28.17 8.39 29.51
N GLN A 94 27.73 7.49 30.39
CA GLN A 94 27.27 7.78 31.75
C GLN A 94 28.05 6.98 32.81
N GLY A 95 29.20 6.41 32.45
CA GLY A 95 30.06 5.62 33.33
C GLY A 95 29.71 4.14 33.41
N GLY A 96 28.77 3.66 32.59
CA GLY A 96 28.46 2.23 32.43
C GLY A 96 29.23 1.53 31.31
N GLY A 97 30.07 2.29 30.58
CA GLY A 97 30.71 1.84 29.34
C GLY A 97 29.80 2.02 28.11
N VAL A 98 30.34 1.71 26.93
CA VAL A 98 29.70 1.94 25.63
C VAL A 98 29.66 0.67 24.81
N LEU A 99 28.47 0.28 24.35
CA LEU A 99 28.31 -0.66 23.24
C LEU A 99 28.23 0.16 21.94
N LEU A 100 29.17 -0.08 21.03
CA LEU A 100 29.28 0.62 19.75
C LEU A 100 28.87 -0.32 18.60
N GLY A 101 27.74 -0.03 17.95
CA GLY A 101 27.13 -0.87 16.92
C GLY A 101 27.01 -0.22 15.54
N PHE A 102 27.15 -1.00 14.48
CA PHE A 102 27.01 -0.56 13.07
C PHE A 102 26.88 -1.79 12.15
N GLY A 103 26.39 -1.59 10.92
CA GLY A 103 26.39 -2.65 9.90
C GLY A 103 27.82 -2.96 9.40
N ASN A 104 28.14 -4.23 9.13
CA ASN A 104 29.51 -4.67 8.82
C ASN A 104 30.02 -4.22 7.43
N TYR A 105 30.48 -2.98 7.34
CA TYR A 105 31.11 -2.38 6.17
C TYR A 105 32.53 -1.92 6.51
N ALA A 106 33.47 -2.08 5.56
CA ALA A 106 34.89 -1.85 5.81
C ALA A 106 35.21 -0.45 6.36
N GLY A 107 34.52 0.58 5.85
CA GLY A 107 34.67 1.96 6.33
C GLY A 107 34.25 2.13 7.79
N ASP A 108 33.12 1.53 8.17
CA ASP A 108 32.60 1.58 9.54
C ASP A 108 33.45 0.76 10.49
N VAL A 109 33.82 -0.47 10.12
CA VAL A 109 34.73 -1.33 10.88
C VAL A 109 36.01 -0.58 11.25
N LEU A 110 36.62 0.12 10.29
CA LEU A 110 37.84 0.88 10.52
C LEU A 110 37.59 2.13 11.39
N ASN A 111 36.67 3.01 11.01
CA ASN A 111 36.47 4.29 11.70
C ASN A 111 35.99 4.11 13.15
N PHE A 112 35.06 3.19 13.38
CA PHE A 112 34.52 2.88 14.70
C PHE A 112 35.50 2.07 15.54
N GLY A 113 36.25 1.14 14.93
CA GLY A 113 37.30 0.39 15.61
C GLY A 113 38.40 1.30 16.18
N VAL A 114 38.93 2.20 15.36
CA VAL A 114 39.94 3.20 15.80
C VAL A 114 39.37 4.12 16.87
N ALA A 115 38.08 4.49 16.79
CA ALA A 115 37.43 5.30 17.81
C ALA A 115 37.32 4.55 19.14
N ALA A 116 36.99 3.25 19.11
CA ALA A 116 36.94 2.41 20.29
C ALA A 116 38.32 2.25 20.96
N GLU A 117 39.39 2.02 20.20
CA GLU A 117 40.76 1.98 20.75
C GLU A 117 41.14 3.29 21.44
N ARG A 118 40.81 4.42 20.81
CA ARG A 118 41.03 5.74 21.40
C ARG A 118 40.24 5.94 22.70
N LEU A 119 38.96 5.59 22.72
CA LEU A 119 38.13 5.77 23.92
C LEU A 119 38.59 4.88 25.07
N ARG A 120 39.03 3.65 24.77
CA ARG A 120 39.63 2.73 25.76
C ARG A 120 40.91 3.29 26.37
N SER A 121 41.78 3.92 25.57
CA SER A 121 42.99 4.57 26.09
C SER A 121 42.68 5.82 26.93
N GLU A 122 41.51 6.44 26.72
CA GLU A 122 40.95 7.51 27.55
C GLU A 122 40.22 6.99 28.81
N GLY A 123 40.16 5.66 29.02
CA GLY A 123 39.57 5.03 30.20
C GLY A 123 38.07 4.71 30.10
N ILE A 124 37.46 4.88 28.92
CA ILE A 124 36.05 4.48 28.69
C ILE A 124 36.04 3.04 28.19
N ASP A 125 35.33 2.16 28.89
CA ASP A 125 35.18 0.78 28.41
C ASP A 125 34.23 0.73 27.20
N VAL A 126 34.73 0.28 26.05
CA VAL A 126 33.99 0.23 24.78
C VAL A 126 33.98 -1.19 24.24
N ARG A 127 32.83 -1.69 23.79
CA ARG A 127 32.67 -2.93 23.02
C ARG A 127 32.15 -2.62 21.63
N VAL A 128 32.58 -3.39 20.64
CA VAL A 128 32.23 -3.18 19.22
C VAL A 128 31.46 -4.39 18.71
N VAL A 129 30.27 -4.14 18.15
CA VAL A 129 29.38 -5.16 17.59
C VAL A 129 29.00 -4.77 16.16
N PRO A 130 29.73 -5.28 15.15
CA PRO A 130 29.29 -5.19 13.77
C PRO A 130 28.16 -6.18 13.51
N VAL A 131 27.08 -5.72 12.88
CA VAL A 131 25.92 -6.56 12.52
C VAL A 131 26.18 -7.25 11.18
N THR A 132 25.80 -8.53 11.09
CA THR A 132 26.22 -9.45 10.02
C THR A 132 25.08 -10.34 9.54
N ASP A 133 23.89 -9.75 9.36
CA ASP A 133 22.64 -10.47 9.10
C ASP A 133 22.41 -10.82 7.62
N ASP A 134 23.08 -10.16 6.67
CA ASP A 134 22.81 -10.34 5.24
C ASP A 134 23.33 -11.67 4.69
N VAL A 135 22.44 -12.65 4.54
CA VAL A 135 22.78 -14.00 4.06
C VAL A 135 23.20 -14.04 2.59
N ALA A 136 22.95 -12.98 1.82
CA ALA A 136 23.36 -12.91 0.42
C ALA A 136 24.86 -12.61 0.25
N SER A 137 25.47 -11.94 1.24
CA SER A 137 26.80 -11.34 1.10
C SER A 137 27.97 -12.27 1.45
N ALA A 138 27.73 -13.30 2.26
CA ALA A 138 28.70 -14.36 2.55
C ALA A 138 27.99 -15.64 3.02
N SER A 139 28.66 -16.78 2.81
CA SER A 139 28.13 -18.09 3.20
C SER A 139 27.97 -18.24 4.71
N VAL A 140 27.13 -19.20 5.12
CA VAL A 140 26.93 -19.57 6.53
C VAL A 140 28.21 -20.03 7.25
N GLU A 141 29.25 -20.43 6.50
CA GLU A 141 30.55 -20.80 7.04
C GLU A 141 31.41 -19.58 7.41
N THR A 142 31.08 -18.40 6.86
CA THR A 142 31.83 -17.16 7.09
C THR A 142 30.90 -15.99 7.47
N PRO A 143 30.03 -16.15 8.49
CA PRO A 143 29.00 -15.17 8.82
C PRO A 143 29.59 -13.81 9.20
N ALA A 144 30.79 -13.79 9.81
CA ALA A 144 31.50 -12.56 10.15
C ALA A 144 31.90 -11.68 8.94
N LYS A 145 31.82 -12.21 7.70
CA LYS A 145 32.04 -11.45 6.45
C LYS A 145 30.77 -10.87 5.87
N ARG A 146 29.59 -11.20 6.42
CA ARG A 146 28.32 -10.69 5.92
C ARG A 146 28.18 -9.21 6.18
N ARG A 147 27.50 -8.50 5.28
CA ARG A 147 27.05 -7.11 5.50
C ARG A 147 26.04 -7.06 6.64
N GLY A 148 25.90 -5.89 7.25
CA GLY A 148 24.79 -5.57 8.15
C GLY A 148 23.75 -4.74 7.40
N ILE A 149 22.48 -5.16 7.41
CA ILE A 149 21.38 -4.47 6.73
C ILE A 149 20.20 -4.22 7.70
N ALA A 150 18.97 -4.60 7.35
CA ALA A 150 17.79 -4.39 8.20
C ALA A 150 17.86 -5.05 9.59
N GLY A 151 18.71 -6.07 9.78
CA GLY A 151 19.00 -6.67 11.09
C GLY A 151 19.63 -5.72 12.10
N ASP A 152 20.18 -4.59 11.66
CA ASP A 152 20.64 -3.51 12.53
C ASP A 152 19.55 -3.11 13.55
N LEU A 153 18.30 -2.94 13.08
CA LEU A 153 17.18 -2.59 13.96
C LEU A 153 17.02 -3.62 15.08
N VAL A 154 17.05 -4.90 14.71
CA VAL A 154 16.79 -6.02 15.61
C VAL A 154 17.90 -6.11 16.66
N VAL A 155 19.16 -6.13 16.25
CA VAL A 155 20.31 -6.26 17.15
C VAL A 155 20.36 -5.07 18.12
N PHE A 156 20.15 -3.85 17.61
CA PHE A 156 20.19 -2.66 18.45
C PHE A 156 18.96 -2.56 19.35
N LYS A 157 17.79 -3.07 18.95
CA LYS A 157 16.62 -3.19 19.82
C LYS A 157 16.89 -4.09 21.03
N ILE A 158 17.53 -5.23 20.80
CA ILE A 158 17.90 -6.15 21.89
C ILE A 158 18.94 -5.50 22.82
N ALA A 159 19.98 -4.90 22.26
CA ALA A 159 21.01 -4.18 23.03
C ALA A 159 20.43 -3.03 23.85
N GLY A 160 19.60 -2.18 23.23
CA GLY A 160 18.94 -1.04 23.85
C GLY A 160 18.01 -1.45 24.98
N ALA A 161 17.19 -2.49 24.77
CA ALA A 161 16.33 -3.04 25.81
C ALA A 161 17.13 -3.62 26.99
N ALA A 162 18.22 -4.35 26.70
CA ALA A 162 19.08 -4.91 27.73
C ALA A 162 19.75 -3.82 28.57
N ALA A 163 20.26 -2.77 27.92
CA ALA A 163 20.84 -1.62 28.59
C ALA A 163 19.81 -0.83 29.41
N GLU A 164 18.59 -0.62 28.89
CA GLU A 164 17.51 0.06 29.61
C GLU A 164 17.04 -0.76 30.84
N ALA A 165 17.14 -2.09 30.78
CA ALA A 165 16.94 -2.99 31.93
C ALA A 165 18.08 -2.94 32.97
N GLY A 166 19.12 -2.12 32.76
CA GLY A 166 20.23 -1.93 33.71
C GLY A 166 21.26 -3.05 33.73
N LYS A 167 21.31 -3.89 32.69
CA LYS A 167 22.33 -4.95 32.55
C LYS A 167 23.74 -4.34 32.39
N SER A 168 24.77 -5.08 32.80
CA SER A 168 26.17 -4.70 32.66
C SER A 168 26.62 -4.70 31.19
N LEU A 169 27.75 -4.05 30.88
CA LEU A 169 28.30 -4.02 29.52
C LEU A 169 28.56 -5.41 28.94
N ASP A 170 29.10 -6.33 29.75
CA ASP A 170 29.36 -7.71 29.32
C ASP A 170 28.06 -8.44 28.94
N GLU A 171 27.00 -8.22 29.70
CA GLU A 171 25.70 -8.85 29.46
C GLU A 171 24.97 -8.22 28.26
N VAL A 172 25.06 -6.90 28.10
CA VAL A 172 24.54 -6.18 26.91
C VAL A 172 25.27 -6.66 25.65
N GLU A 173 26.60 -6.81 25.70
CA GLU A 173 27.38 -7.37 24.59
C GLU A 173 26.99 -8.81 24.29
N ARG A 174 26.87 -9.68 25.31
CA ARG A 174 26.46 -11.08 25.12
C ARG A 174 25.12 -11.16 24.40
N LEU A 175 24.13 -10.38 24.84
CA LEU A 175 22.78 -10.38 24.25
C LEU A 175 22.75 -9.77 22.85
N ALA A 176 23.53 -8.72 22.59
CA ALA A 176 23.67 -8.14 21.25
C ALA A 176 24.30 -9.14 20.27
N ARG A 177 25.34 -9.87 20.70
CA ARG A 177 25.98 -10.92 19.90
C ARG A 177 25.03 -12.11 19.67
N LEU A 178 24.32 -12.54 20.70
CA LEU A 178 23.30 -13.59 20.59
C LEU A 178 22.20 -13.21 19.60
N ALA A 179 21.73 -11.96 19.63
CA ALA A 179 20.75 -11.45 18.66
C ALA A 179 21.34 -11.45 17.25
N ASN A 180 22.57 -10.97 17.08
CA ASN A 180 23.25 -10.92 15.78
C ASN A 180 23.42 -12.33 15.18
N ASP A 181 23.89 -13.29 15.98
CA ASP A 181 24.07 -14.69 15.55
C ASP A 181 22.74 -15.38 15.19
N ARG A 182 21.62 -14.85 15.67
CA ARG A 182 20.26 -15.38 15.45
C ARG A 182 19.42 -14.50 14.51
N THR A 183 20.03 -13.51 13.86
CA THR A 183 19.36 -12.63 12.89
C THR A 183 19.84 -12.94 11.48
N VAL A 184 18.89 -13.11 10.57
CA VAL A 184 19.16 -13.31 9.14
C VAL A 184 18.27 -12.40 8.30
N SER A 185 18.84 -11.82 7.24
CA SER A 185 18.13 -10.92 6.34
C SER A 185 18.45 -11.18 4.87
N PHE A 186 17.47 -10.92 4.01
CA PHE A 186 17.60 -11.03 2.57
C PHE A 186 16.71 -9.99 1.87
N GLY A 187 17.23 -9.33 0.84
CA GLY A 187 16.56 -8.22 0.16
C GLY A 187 16.49 -8.38 -1.35
N VAL A 188 15.53 -7.66 -1.94
CA VAL A 188 15.32 -7.54 -3.39
C VAL A 188 15.04 -6.09 -3.78
N ALA A 189 15.34 -5.74 -5.02
CA ALA A 189 15.07 -4.42 -5.59
C ALA A 189 14.46 -4.51 -6.98
N PHE A 190 13.57 -3.58 -7.27
CA PHE A 190 12.93 -3.34 -8.56
C PHE A 190 13.51 -2.10 -9.27
N GLY A 191 14.30 -1.30 -8.55
CA GLY A 191 15.02 -0.15 -9.09
C GLY A 191 16.07 0.38 -8.10
N GLY A 192 17.19 0.87 -8.62
CA GLY A 192 18.29 1.39 -7.80
C GLY A 192 18.03 2.77 -7.21
N CYS A 193 18.84 3.14 -6.22
CA CYS A 193 18.77 4.45 -5.57
C CYS A 193 19.58 5.53 -6.30
N THR A 194 19.25 6.78 -6.04
CA THR A 194 19.79 7.99 -6.66
C THR A 194 20.39 8.89 -5.59
N LEU A 195 21.70 9.10 -5.64
CA LEU A 195 22.38 10.06 -4.76
C LEU A 195 21.82 11.49 -4.95
N PRO A 196 21.79 12.32 -3.90
CA PRO A 196 21.47 13.74 -4.06
C PRO A 196 22.33 14.40 -5.14
N GLY A 197 21.71 15.15 -6.05
CA GLY A 197 22.39 15.80 -7.18
C GLY A 197 22.84 14.87 -8.33
N ALA A 198 22.69 13.55 -8.22
CA ALA A 198 23.04 12.64 -9.32
C ALA A 198 22.03 12.70 -10.47
N PRO A 199 22.47 12.55 -11.74
CA PRO A 199 21.59 12.62 -12.90
C PRO A 199 20.70 11.37 -13.09
N GLY A 200 20.96 10.29 -12.34
CA GLY A 200 20.26 9.02 -12.44
C GLY A 200 20.69 8.04 -11.34
N PRO A 201 20.06 6.85 -11.30
CA PRO A 201 20.31 5.88 -10.24
C PRO A 201 21.70 5.24 -10.35
N LEU A 202 22.24 4.79 -9.22
CA LEU A 202 23.55 4.13 -9.10
C LEU A 202 23.60 2.80 -9.87
N PHE A 203 22.47 2.12 -9.99
CA PHE A 203 22.26 0.97 -10.85
C PHE A 203 20.81 0.94 -11.34
N ALA A 204 20.55 0.17 -12.40
CA ALA A 204 19.21 -0.02 -12.94
C ALA A 204 18.85 -1.50 -12.89
N VAL A 205 17.57 -1.78 -12.65
CA VAL A 205 16.99 -3.12 -12.82
C VAL A 205 16.17 -3.10 -14.10
N PRO A 206 16.36 -4.04 -15.04
CA PRO A 206 15.57 -4.07 -16.25
C PRO A 206 14.06 -4.19 -15.96
N LYS A 207 13.23 -3.57 -16.80
CA LYS A 207 11.76 -3.63 -16.65
C LYS A 207 11.29 -5.09 -16.65
N GLY A 208 10.48 -5.46 -15.65
CA GLY A 208 9.99 -6.82 -15.47
C GLY A 208 10.98 -7.79 -14.83
N GLN A 209 12.08 -7.27 -14.27
CA GLN A 209 13.03 -8.01 -13.45
C GLN A 209 13.08 -7.47 -12.01
N MET A 210 13.78 -8.21 -11.15
CA MET A 210 14.15 -7.85 -9.80
C MET A 210 15.60 -8.28 -9.54
N ALA A 211 16.38 -7.43 -8.88
CA ALA A 211 17.72 -7.76 -8.42
C ALA A 211 17.66 -8.37 -7.01
N LEU A 212 18.45 -9.42 -6.77
CA LEU A 212 18.47 -10.15 -5.50
C LEU A 212 19.74 -9.84 -4.70
N GLY A 213 19.63 -9.85 -3.37
CA GLY A 213 20.80 -9.85 -2.47
C GLY A 213 21.67 -8.59 -2.57
N LEU A 214 21.08 -7.44 -2.89
CA LEU A 214 21.77 -6.16 -2.90
C LEU A 214 22.03 -5.62 -1.49
N GLY A 215 23.03 -4.73 -1.38
CA GLY A 215 23.32 -3.99 -0.16
C GLY A 215 22.51 -2.70 -0.06
N ILE A 216 22.70 -1.97 1.04
CA ILE A 216 21.97 -0.72 1.29
C ILE A 216 22.65 0.52 0.67
N HIS A 217 23.82 0.41 0.04
CA HIS A 217 24.56 1.56 -0.51
C HIS A 217 24.49 1.65 -2.05
N GLY A 218 23.50 0.99 -2.66
CA GLY A 218 23.35 0.98 -4.11
C GLY A 218 24.31 0.03 -4.83
N GLU A 219 24.87 -0.96 -4.13
CA GLU A 219 25.65 -2.02 -4.77
C GLU A 219 24.74 -2.90 -5.65
N PRO A 220 25.21 -3.37 -6.82
CA PRO A 220 24.44 -4.29 -7.64
C PRO A 220 24.14 -5.58 -6.88
N GLY A 221 22.99 -6.18 -7.18
CA GLY A 221 22.59 -7.48 -6.63
C GLY A 221 23.53 -8.61 -7.07
N ILE A 222 23.44 -9.75 -6.37
CA ILE A 222 24.19 -10.96 -6.70
C ILE A 222 23.68 -11.64 -7.98
N SER A 223 22.41 -11.40 -8.32
CA SER A 223 21.74 -11.91 -9.52
C SER A 223 20.50 -11.08 -9.85
N GLU A 224 20.00 -11.23 -11.08
CA GLU A 224 18.72 -10.68 -11.53
C GLU A 224 17.78 -11.82 -11.93
N GLU A 225 16.51 -11.71 -11.56
CA GLU A 225 15.46 -12.67 -11.88
C GLU A 225 14.21 -11.96 -12.38
N LYS A 226 13.29 -12.69 -13.02
CA LYS A 226 12.00 -12.13 -13.46
C LYS A 226 11.20 -11.67 -12.24
N THR A 227 10.50 -10.53 -12.34
CA THR A 227 9.60 -10.06 -11.28
C THR A 227 8.60 -11.16 -10.91
N ALA A 228 8.51 -11.45 -9.62
CA ALA A 228 7.68 -12.50 -9.05
C ALA A 228 6.30 -11.98 -8.60
N THR A 229 5.34 -12.88 -8.44
CA THR A 229 4.12 -12.58 -7.68
C THR A 229 4.46 -12.38 -6.19
N ALA A 230 3.58 -11.75 -5.41
CA ALA A 230 3.80 -11.61 -3.97
C ALA A 230 4.03 -12.97 -3.27
N SER A 231 3.29 -14.00 -3.67
CA SER A 231 3.43 -15.36 -3.14
C SER A 231 4.78 -15.99 -3.48
N ASP A 232 5.25 -15.82 -4.72
CA ASP A 232 6.54 -16.38 -5.14
C ASP A 232 7.71 -15.60 -4.53
N LEU A 233 7.58 -14.27 -4.39
CA LEU A 233 8.55 -13.45 -3.69
C LEU A 233 8.62 -13.82 -2.20
N ALA A 234 7.49 -14.05 -1.54
CA ALA A 234 7.46 -14.50 -0.15
C ALA A 234 8.22 -15.82 0.01
N LYS A 235 7.98 -16.83 -0.85
CA LYS A 235 8.71 -18.10 -0.86
C LYS A 235 10.20 -17.93 -1.06
N LEU A 236 10.60 -17.03 -1.97
CA LEU A 236 12.01 -16.72 -2.21
C LEU A 236 12.66 -16.14 -0.94
N LEU A 237 12.04 -15.11 -0.35
CA LEU A 237 12.55 -14.44 0.84
C LEU A 237 12.60 -15.41 2.03
N THR A 238 11.48 -16.05 2.38
CA THR A 238 11.41 -16.96 3.53
C THR A 238 12.27 -18.20 3.32
N GLY A 239 12.30 -18.78 2.11
CA GLY A 239 13.08 -19.96 1.79
C GLY A 239 14.59 -19.75 2.00
N LYS A 240 15.13 -18.58 1.62
CA LYS A 240 16.53 -18.22 1.88
C LYS A 240 16.84 -18.15 3.37
N LEU A 241 15.96 -17.53 4.15
CA LEU A 241 16.19 -17.29 5.58
C LEU A 241 15.96 -18.55 6.42
N LEU A 242 14.94 -19.35 6.10
CA LEU A 242 14.62 -20.59 6.81
C LEU A 242 15.73 -21.66 6.69
N ALA A 243 16.58 -21.57 5.65
CA ALA A 243 17.73 -22.44 5.50
C ALA A 243 18.73 -22.34 6.66
N GLU A 244 18.72 -21.23 7.40
CA GLU A 244 19.59 -20.97 8.55
C GLU A 244 18.82 -20.96 9.89
N ARG A 245 17.61 -21.52 9.93
CA ARG A 245 16.82 -21.65 11.16
C ARG A 245 17.52 -22.58 12.17
N PRO A 246 17.82 -22.10 13.40
CA PRO A 246 18.36 -22.96 14.44
C PRO A 246 17.37 -24.07 14.82
N ALA A 247 17.88 -25.29 14.98
CA ALA A 247 17.07 -26.45 15.32
C ALA A 247 16.23 -26.22 16.59
N GLY A 248 14.98 -26.67 16.57
CA GLY A 248 14.08 -26.55 17.71
C GLY A 248 13.40 -25.18 17.87
N THR A 249 13.86 -24.12 17.19
CA THR A 249 13.21 -22.79 17.26
C THR A 249 11.77 -22.88 16.77
N ARG A 250 10.82 -22.27 17.50
CA ARG A 250 9.39 -22.22 17.13
C ARG A 250 8.83 -20.79 17.06
N LYS A 251 9.55 -19.80 17.59
CA LYS A 251 9.12 -18.41 17.60
C LYS A 251 10.09 -17.54 16.79
N VAL A 252 9.55 -16.55 16.12
CA VAL A 252 10.32 -15.64 15.26
C VAL A 252 9.78 -14.23 15.36
N ALA A 253 10.67 -13.25 15.57
CA ALA A 253 10.33 -11.84 15.31
C ALA A 253 10.69 -11.51 13.86
N VAL A 254 9.83 -10.73 13.21
CA VAL A 254 9.91 -10.50 11.76
C VAL A 254 9.89 -9.01 11.48
N VAL A 255 10.80 -8.54 10.64
CA VAL A 255 10.79 -7.18 10.10
C VAL A 255 10.67 -7.26 8.59
N LEU A 256 9.57 -6.73 8.04
CA LEU A 256 9.39 -6.54 6.61
C LEU A 256 9.69 -5.06 6.27
N ASN A 257 10.89 -4.85 5.73
CA ASN A 257 11.49 -3.54 5.53
C ASN A 257 11.34 -3.06 4.08
N GLY A 258 10.84 -1.84 3.88
CA GLY A 258 10.91 -1.12 2.60
C GLY A 258 12.26 -0.44 2.41
N LEU A 259 12.78 -0.42 1.17
CA LEU A 259 14.07 0.21 0.86
C LEU A 259 13.98 1.68 0.44
N GLY A 260 12.79 2.28 0.40
CA GLY A 260 12.58 3.73 0.22
C GLY A 260 11.42 4.12 -0.70
N SER A 261 11.24 3.44 -1.84
CA SER A 261 10.20 3.80 -2.82
C SER A 261 9.10 2.74 -3.01
N THR A 262 9.14 1.64 -2.25
CA THR A 262 8.07 0.63 -2.23
C THR A 262 6.94 1.10 -1.35
N LYS A 263 5.69 1.08 -1.84
CA LYS A 263 4.54 1.53 -1.05
C LYS A 263 4.19 0.54 0.05
N TYR A 264 3.66 1.05 1.15
CA TYR A 264 3.34 0.24 2.33
C TYR A 264 2.24 -0.78 2.00
N GLU A 265 1.29 -0.40 1.15
CA GLU A 265 0.25 -1.30 0.64
C GLU A 265 0.85 -2.51 -0.09
N GLU A 266 1.95 -2.34 -0.84
CA GLU A 266 2.66 -3.45 -1.48
C GLU A 266 3.30 -4.37 -0.44
N LEU A 267 3.88 -3.80 0.62
CA LEU A 267 4.43 -4.58 1.74
C LEU A 267 3.34 -5.35 2.48
N PHE A 268 2.14 -4.79 2.64
CA PHE A 268 1.00 -5.47 3.27
C PHE A 268 0.49 -6.65 2.42
N VAL A 269 0.46 -6.48 1.09
CA VAL A 269 0.17 -7.59 0.18
C VAL A 269 1.21 -8.70 0.30
N LEU A 270 2.51 -8.35 0.34
CA LEU A 270 3.58 -9.32 0.54
C LEU A 270 3.50 -10.01 1.91
N TRP A 271 3.12 -9.27 2.96
CA TRP A 271 2.97 -9.79 4.31
C TRP A 271 1.96 -10.94 4.40
N THR A 272 0.83 -10.87 3.69
CA THR A 272 -0.15 -11.97 3.65
C THR A 272 0.50 -13.29 3.24
N ALA A 273 1.38 -13.26 2.24
CA ALA A 273 2.10 -14.45 1.79
C ALA A 273 3.23 -14.84 2.75
N VAL A 274 4.02 -13.88 3.25
CA VAL A 274 5.11 -14.15 4.22
C VAL A 274 4.58 -14.80 5.50
N ALA A 275 3.50 -14.26 6.07
CA ALA A 275 2.87 -14.78 7.27
C ALA A 275 2.39 -16.23 7.06
N LYS A 276 1.81 -16.52 5.89
CA LYS A 276 1.41 -17.88 5.52
C LYS A 276 2.62 -18.83 5.43
N GLU A 277 3.69 -18.45 4.74
CA GLU A 277 4.88 -19.29 4.60
C GLU A 277 5.54 -19.59 5.96
N LEU A 278 5.59 -18.61 6.87
CA LEU A 278 6.11 -18.80 8.23
C LEU A 278 5.21 -19.73 9.07
N ALA A 279 3.88 -19.56 8.98
CA ALA A 279 2.92 -20.44 9.66
C ALA A 279 3.00 -21.88 9.14
N ASP A 280 3.08 -22.08 7.83
CA ASP A 280 3.25 -23.40 7.19
C ASP A 280 4.57 -24.06 7.61
N ALA A 281 5.61 -23.26 7.89
CA ALA A 281 6.88 -23.73 8.48
C ALA A 281 6.81 -24.02 10.00
N GLY A 282 5.64 -23.91 10.62
CA GLY A 282 5.43 -24.17 12.05
C GLY A 282 6.10 -23.13 12.95
N LEU A 283 6.11 -21.86 12.54
CA LEU A 283 6.62 -20.74 13.32
C LEU A 283 5.46 -19.87 13.85
N GLU A 284 5.57 -19.50 15.12
CA GLU A 284 4.78 -18.45 15.75
C GLU A 284 5.49 -17.11 15.51
N VAL A 285 4.82 -16.19 14.84
CA VAL A 285 5.31 -14.83 14.61
C VAL A 285 5.03 -13.96 15.83
N VAL A 286 6.06 -13.33 16.36
CA VAL A 286 6.02 -12.53 17.59
C VAL A 286 6.29 -11.06 17.30
N ASP A 287 5.28 -10.22 17.52
CA ASP A 287 5.30 -8.75 17.33
C ASP A 287 6.02 -8.34 16.04
N PRO A 288 5.46 -8.66 14.85
CA PRO A 288 6.09 -8.34 13.57
C PRO A 288 6.03 -6.83 13.29
N GLU A 289 7.03 -6.31 12.60
CA GLU A 289 7.15 -4.90 12.21
C GLU A 289 7.17 -4.79 10.68
N CYS A 290 6.45 -3.81 10.13
CA CYS A 290 6.42 -3.55 8.70
C CYS A 290 6.50 -2.05 8.42
N GLY A 291 7.41 -1.64 7.53
CA GLY A 291 7.66 -0.24 7.20
C GLY A 291 9.09 0.01 6.75
N GLU A 292 9.54 1.25 6.84
CA GLU A 292 10.92 1.66 6.51
C GLU A 292 11.75 1.74 7.79
N PHE A 293 12.73 0.85 7.91
CA PHE A 293 13.62 0.76 9.07
C PHE A 293 15.08 0.99 8.68
N VAL A 294 15.53 0.37 7.58
CA VAL A 294 16.83 0.62 6.96
C VAL A 294 16.61 0.81 5.46
N THR A 295 16.61 2.06 5.00
CA THR A 295 16.38 2.39 3.59
C THR A 295 17.68 2.46 2.80
N SER A 296 17.56 2.64 1.48
CA SER A 296 18.64 3.08 0.61
C SER A 296 18.10 4.22 -0.25
N LEU A 297 17.97 5.42 0.36
CA LEU A 297 17.37 6.60 -0.26
C LEU A 297 16.00 6.27 -0.89
N ASP A 298 15.90 6.37 -2.21
CA ASP A 298 14.72 6.15 -3.03
C ASP A 298 14.71 4.77 -3.72
N MET A 299 15.52 3.81 -3.26
CA MET A 299 15.54 2.47 -3.82
C MET A 299 14.14 1.85 -3.79
N GLN A 300 13.69 1.34 -4.94
CA GLN A 300 12.46 0.56 -4.99
C GLN A 300 12.81 -0.89 -4.68
N GLY A 301 12.37 -1.39 -3.53
CA GLY A 301 12.67 -2.74 -3.08
C GLY A 301 12.21 -3.01 -1.65
N CYS A 302 12.47 -4.22 -1.17
CA CYS A 302 12.15 -4.64 0.19
C CYS A 302 13.14 -5.68 0.69
N SER A 303 13.21 -5.86 2.01
CA SER A 303 13.96 -6.93 2.65
C SER A 303 13.15 -7.58 3.76
N LEU A 304 13.37 -8.87 3.96
CA LEU A 304 12.82 -9.62 5.08
C LEU A 304 13.95 -9.93 6.06
N THR A 305 13.69 -9.70 7.35
CA THR A 305 14.60 -10.04 8.45
C THR A 305 13.87 -10.93 9.43
N LEU A 306 14.53 -12.02 9.85
CA LEU A 306 14.06 -12.95 10.88
C LEU A 306 15.02 -12.94 12.06
N LEU A 307 14.48 -12.76 13.27
CA LEU A 307 15.16 -13.03 14.53
C LEU A 307 14.62 -14.32 15.13
N TRP A 308 15.47 -15.34 15.24
CA TRP A 308 15.12 -16.61 15.86
C TRP A 308 15.06 -16.45 17.38
N LEU A 309 13.86 -16.49 17.95
CA LEU A 309 13.64 -16.17 19.35
C LEU A 309 13.89 -17.37 20.28
N ASP A 310 14.59 -17.10 21.38
CA ASP A 310 14.48 -17.81 22.64
C ASP A 310 13.78 -16.93 23.69
N GLU A 311 13.68 -17.41 24.93
CA GLU A 311 13.00 -16.68 26.01
C GLU A 311 13.65 -15.32 26.32
N GLU A 312 14.99 -15.24 26.27
CA GLU A 312 15.72 -14.00 26.56
C GLU A 312 15.48 -12.96 25.47
N LEU A 313 15.62 -13.36 24.20
CA LEU A 313 15.42 -12.49 23.05
C LEU A 313 13.97 -12.09 22.88
N GLU A 314 13.01 -12.98 23.15
CA GLU A 314 11.58 -12.64 23.09
C GLU A 314 11.23 -11.54 24.08
N ALA A 315 11.69 -11.66 25.33
CA ALA A 315 11.46 -10.66 26.36
C ALA A 315 12.03 -9.28 25.97
N LEU A 316 13.25 -9.24 25.43
CA LEU A 316 13.92 -8.01 25.01
C LEU A 316 13.32 -7.43 23.72
N TRP A 317 12.87 -8.28 22.80
CA TRP A 317 12.15 -7.86 21.60
C TRP A 317 10.88 -7.13 22.02
N ARG A 318 10.05 -7.75 22.88
CA ARG A 318 8.77 -7.20 23.36
C ARG A 318 8.92 -6.00 24.30
N ALA A 319 10.11 -5.79 24.87
CA ALA A 319 10.36 -4.71 25.81
C ALA A 319 10.05 -3.32 25.19
N PRO A 320 9.54 -2.36 25.99
CA PRO A 320 9.16 -1.04 25.49
C PRO A 320 10.31 -0.27 24.81
N ALA A 321 9.96 0.55 23.82
CA ALA A 321 10.87 1.51 23.19
C ALA A 321 10.11 2.78 22.76
N ASP A 322 10.74 3.95 22.86
CA ASP A 322 10.21 5.25 22.39
C ASP A 322 11.27 5.99 21.56
N ALA A 323 11.38 5.60 20.28
CA ALA A 323 12.22 6.25 19.28
C ALA A 323 11.35 6.79 18.12
N PRO A 324 11.85 7.74 17.32
CA PRO A 324 11.12 8.29 16.16
C PRO A 324 10.52 7.24 15.23
N VAL A 325 11.26 6.17 14.90
CA VAL A 325 10.78 5.08 14.02
C VAL A 325 10.01 4.00 14.77
N LEU A 326 10.44 3.63 15.97
CA LEU A 326 9.92 2.46 16.67
C LEU A 326 9.36 2.87 18.03
N ARG A 327 8.05 2.73 18.16
CA ARG A 327 7.33 2.90 19.43
C ARG A 327 6.61 1.61 19.73
N LYS A 328 7.10 0.88 20.74
CA LYS A 328 6.53 -0.39 21.18
C LYS A 328 6.35 -0.40 22.68
N GLY A 329 5.37 -1.19 23.13
CA GLY A 329 4.99 -1.35 24.51
C GLY A 329 3.62 -0.73 24.80
N THR A 330 2.90 -1.36 25.72
CA THR A 330 1.55 -0.94 26.11
C THR A 330 1.63 0.12 27.20
N ILE A 331 1.24 1.35 26.89
CA ILE A 331 1.11 2.44 27.88
C ILE A 331 -0.25 2.35 28.59
N ILE A 332 -1.30 1.96 27.85
CA ILE A 332 -2.67 1.80 28.35
C ILE A 332 -3.03 0.33 28.27
N ALA A 333 -3.23 -0.32 29.41
CA ALA A 333 -3.65 -1.71 29.45
C ALA A 333 -5.00 -1.86 28.73
N ALA A 334 -5.05 -2.74 27.73
CA ALA A 334 -6.23 -3.08 26.97
C ALA A 334 -6.30 -4.61 26.84
N GLU A 335 -7.48 -5.17 27.01
CA GLU A 335 -7.74 -6.59 26.77
C GLU A 335 -8.08 -6.80 25.28
N PRO A 336 -7.57 -7.86 24.64
CA PRO A 336 -7.97 -8.18 23.27
C PRO A 336 -9.47 -8.44 23.16
N ALA A 337 -10.12 -7.90 22.13
CA ALA A 337 -11.48 -8.31 21.79
C ALA A 337 -11.44 -9.75 21.24
N THR A 338 -12.26 -10.64 21.81
CA THR A 338 -12.32 -12.05 21.42
C THR A 338 -13.61 -12.41 20.67
N ASP A 339 -14.51 -11.43 20.47
CA ASP A 339 -15.77 -11.66 19.77
C ASP A 339 -15.50 -11.92 18.28
N GLU A 340 -16.11 -12.97 17.73
CA GLU A 340 -16.05 -13.25 16.29
C GLU A 340 -16.87 -12.21 15.52
N ILE A 341 -16.24 -11.56 14.53
CA ILE A 341 -16.94 -10.68 13.59
C ILE A 341 -17.59 -11.56 12.53
N VAL A 342 -18.93 -11.65 12.56
CA VAL A 342 -19.71 -12.38 11.55
C VAL A 342 -20.13 -11.42 10.45
N ASP A 343 -19.37 -11.40 9.35
CA ASP A 343 -19.62 -10.55 8.16
C ASP A 343 -20.59 -11.19 7.15
N ALA A 344 -21.28 -12.28 7.50
CA ALA A 344 -22.14 -13.00 6.57
C ALA A 344 -23.48 -12.26 6.38
N GLU A 345 -23.63 -11.55 5.27
CA GLU A 345 -24.96 -11.21 4.75
C GLU A 345 -25.67 -12.51 4.34
N GLY A 346 -26.80 -12.81 4.97
CA GLY A 346 -27.58 -14.02 4.67
C GLY A 346 -28.07 -14.05 3.21
N PRO A 347 -28.45 -15.23 2.67
CA PRO A 347 -28.95 -15.33 1.31
C PRO A 347 -30.14 -14.39 1.09
N GLN A 348 -30.08 -13.58 0.03
CA GLN A 348 -31.15 -12.66 -0.31
C GLN A 348 -32.45 -13.44 -0.53
N SER A 349 -33.50 -13.07 0.22
CA SER A 349 -34.83 -13.64 0.07
C SER A 349 -35.68 -12.69 -0.78
N PHE A 350 -36.31 -13.24 -1.80
CA PHE A 350 -37.21 -12.51 -2.69
C PHE A 350 -38.65 -12.97 -2.48
N GLY A 351 -39.60 -12.04 -2.63
CA GLY A 351 -41.02 -12.35 -2.57
C GLY A 351 -41.49 -13.25 -3.71
N ILE A 352 -42.73 -13.73 -3.63
CA ILE A 352 -43.35 -14.50 -4.73
C ILE A 352 -43.62 -13.54 -5.89
N ALA A 353 -43.00 -13.79 -7.05
CA ALA A 353 -43.24 -13.03 -8.28
C ALA A 353 -44.16 -13.78 -9.26
N SER A 354 -44.90 -13.05 -10.09
CA SER A 354 -45.74 -13.63 -11.15
C SER A 354 -44.91 -14.22 -12.29
N GLU A 355 -45.50 -15.09 -13.11
CA GLU A 355 -44.79 -15.69 -14.25
C GLU A 355 -44.34 -14.64 -15.27
N GLY A 356 -45.21 -13.64 -15.54
CA GLY A 356 -44.88 -12.51 -16.41
C GLY A 356 -43.71 -11.69 -15.89
N SER A 357 -43.69 -11.41 -14.58
CA SER A 357 -42.58 -10.66 -13.98
C SER A 357 -41.27 -11.46 -13.93
N ARG A 358 -41.32 -12.77 -13.64
CA ARG A 358 -40.14 -13.65 -13.70
C ARG A 358 -39.55 -13.72 -15.11
N ALA A 359 -40.39 -13.74 -16.14
CA ALA A 359 -39.93 -13.69 -17.52
C ALA A 359 -39.24 -12.34 -17.85
N SER A 360 -39.81 -11.23 -17.38
CA SER A 360 -39.17 -9.91 -17.46
C SER A 360 -37.85 -9.86 -16.68
N GLY A 361 -37.76 -10.45 -15.49
CA GLY A 361 -36.52 -10.56 -14.71
C GLY A 361 -35.42 -11.31 -15.45
N LYS A 362 -35.74 -12.43 -16.11
CA LYS A 362 -34.79 -13.15 -16.98
C LYS A 362 -34.30 -12.30 -18.15
N CYS A 363 -35.21 -11.53 -18.78
CA CYS A 363 -34.85 -10.61 -19.85
C CYS A 363 -33.89 -9.52 -19.37
N ILE A 364 -34.17 -8.92 -18.20
CA ILE A 364 -33.30 -7.92 -17.56
C ILE A 364 -31.91 -8.48 -17.25
N ALA A 365 -31.83 -9.69 -16.67
CA ALA A 365 -30.54 -10.33 -16.40
C ALA A 365 -29.74 -10.59 -17.69
N GLY A 366 -30.40 -11.03 -18.77
CA GLY A 366 -29.78 -11.17 -20.09
C GLY A 366 -29.24 -9.85 -20.65
N LEU A 367 -30.02 -8.77 -20.53
CA LEU A 367 -29.61 -7.43 -20.93
C LEU A 367 -28.38 -6.95 -20.12
N ILE A 368 -28.41 -7.10 -18.79
CA ILE A 368 -27.27 -6.77 -17.92
C ILE A 368 -26.02 -7.56 -18.34
N GLY A 369 -26.18 -8.82 -18.75
CA GLY A 369 -25.11 -9.64 -19.30
C GLY A 369 -24.45 -9.00 -20.52
N THR A 370 -25.24 -8.59 -21.50
CA THR A 370 -24.71 -7.92 -22.70
C THR A 370 -24.05 -6.56 -22.40
N ILE A 371 -24.59 -5.82 -21.43
CA ILE A 371 -24.00 -4.57 -20.95
C ILE A 371 -22.65 -4.83 -20.27
N ALA A 372 -22.56 -5.85 -19.42
CA ALA A 372 -21.32 -6.21 -18.73
C ALA A 372 -20.22 -6.62 -19.70
N ASP A 373 -20.56 -7.36 -20.75
CA ASP A 373 -19.62 -7.71 -21.81
C ASP A 373 -19.10 -6.48 -22.57
N ALA A 374 -20.00 -5.55 -22.92
CA ALA A 374 -19.62 -4.33 -23.62
C ALA A 374 -18.73 -3.42 -22.76
N LEU A 375 -19.02 -3.28 -21.47
CA LEU A 375 -18.22 -2.47 -20.55
C LEU A 375 -16.87 -3.09 -20.23
N ARG A 376 -16.80 -4.43 -20.15
CA ARG A 376 -15.53 -5.16 -20.08
C ARG A 376 -14.66 -4.89 -21.31
N ALA A 377 -15.25 -4.93 -22.50
CA ALA A 377 -14.52 -4.64 -23.74
C ALA A 377 -14.06 -3.17 -23.83
N ALA A 378 -14.79 -2.24 -23.21
CA ALA A 378 -14.48 -0.82 -23.20
C ALA A 378 -13.59 -0.37 -22.03
N GLU A 379 -13.15 -1.27 -21.14
CA GLU A 379 -12.43 -0.95 -19.90
C GLU A 379 -11.21 -0.06 -20.14
N GLU A 380 -10.32 -0.45 -21.06
CA GLU A 380 -9.09 0.29 -21.35
C GLU A 380 -9.38 1.68 -21.92
N GLU A 381 -10.31 1.78 -22.87
CA GLU A 381 -10.64 3.05 -23.52
C GLU A 381 -11.34 4.01 -22.55
N LEU A 382 -12.25 3.52 -21.71
CA LEU A 382 -12.90 4.33 -20.68
C LEU A 382 -11.90 4.83 -19.63
N GLY A 383 -10.95 3.99 -19.22
CA GLY A 383 -9.84 4.42 -18.35
C GLY A 383 -8.94 5.47 -19.03
N ARG A 384 -8.66 5.30 -20.33
CA ARG A 384 -7.87 6.26 -21.11
C ARG A 384 -8.54 7.62 -21.23
N ILE A 385 -9.85 7.67 -21.49
CA ILE A 385 -10.63 8.91 -21.55
C ILE A 385 -10.59 9.62 -20.18
N ASP A 386 -10.83 8.87 -19.11
CA ASP A 386 -10.85 9.39 -17.75
C ASP A 386 -9.48 9.93 -17.29
N ALA A 387 -8.37 9.24 -17.62
CA ALA A 387 -7.02 9.64 -17.21
C ALA A 387 -6.55 11.03 -17.72
N ILE A 388 -7.27 11.63 -18.68
CA ILE A 388 -6.94 12.95 -19.24
C ILE A 388 -7.12 14.06 -18.19
N ALA A 389 -8.19 13.98 -17.40
CA ALA A 389 -8.54 14.98 -16.40
C ALA A 389 -9.05 14.37 -15.07
N GLY A 390 -9.18 13.05 -14.98
CA GLY A 390 -9.52 12.26 -13.80
C GLY A 390 -8.35 11.41 -13.31
N ASP A 391 -8.64 10.28 -12.68
CA ASP A 391 -7.68 9.33 -12.12
C ASP A 391 -7.49 8.05 -12.95
N GLY A 392 -8.27 7.87 -14.02
CA GLY A 392 -8.08 6.81 -15.00
C GLY A 392 -8.69 5.47 -14.58
N ASP A 393 -9.52 5.45 -13.54
CA ASP A 393 -10.09 4.23 -12.97
C ASP A 393 -11.53 3.94 -13.44
N HIS A 394 -12.15 4.87 -14.18
CA HIS A 394 -13.57 4.76 -14.57
C HIS A 394 -13.89 3.44 -15.27
N GLY A 395 -13.07 3.02 -16.24
CA GLY A 395 -13.25 1.75 -16.95
C GLY A 395 -13.23 0.52 -16.03
N GLN A 396 -12.33 0.51 -15.04
CA GLN A 396 -12.25 -0.58 -14.05
C GLN A 396 -13.46 -0.58 -13.12
N GLY A 397 -13.95 0.60 -12.73
CA GLY A 397 -15.18 0.78 -11.97
C GLY A 397 -16.39 0.22 -12.73
N MET A 398 -16.53 0.58 -14.01
CA MET A 398 -17.62 0.12 -14.88
C MET A 398 -17.61 -1.41 -15.04
N ARG A 399 -16.45 -2.02 -15.34
CA ARG A 399 -16.34 -3.48 -15.48
C ARG A 399 -16.69 -4.21 -14.18
N ARG A 400 -16.15 -3.76 -13.04
CA ARG A 400 -16.42 -4.38 -11.73
C ARG A 400 -17.89 -4.29 -11.35
N GLY A 401 -18.49 -3.11 -11.49
CA GLY A 401 -19.90 -2.85 -11.23
C GLY A 401 -20.82 -3.72 -12.07
N SER A 402 -20.61 -3.73 -13.38
CA SER A 402 -21.46 -4.49 -14.30
C SER A 402 -21.35 -6.01 -14.11
N ALA A 403 -20.15 -6.51 -13.79
CA ALA A 403 -19.96 -7.93 -13.50
C ALA A 403 -20.70 -8.35 -12.21
N ALA A 404 -20.62 -7.52 -11.16
CA ALA A 404 -21.34 -7.77 -9.91
C ALA A 404 -22.86 -7.69 -10.08
N ALA A 405 -23.33 -6.70 -10.85
CA ALA A 405 -24.74 -6.56 -11.19
C ALA A 405 -25.29 -7.79 -11.92
N LEU A 406 -24.50 -8.35 -12.86
CA LEU A 406 -24.84 -9.57 -13.57
C LEU A 406 -24.93 -10.78 -12.64
N GLU A 407 -23.95 -10.94 -11.74
CA GLU A 407 -23.93 -12.03 -10.76
C GLU A 407 -25.17 -11.98 -9.86
N ALA A 408 -25.47 -10.81 -9.31
CA ALA A 408 -26.65 -10.59 -8.47
C ALA A 408 -27.97 -10.76 -9.23
N ALA A 409 -28.07 -10.27 -10.46
CA ALA A 409 -29.26 -10.45 -11.30
C ALA A 409 -29.53 -11.94 -11.57
N ASN A 410 -28.49 -12.71 -11.90
CA ASN A 410 -28.60 -14.15 -12.12
C ASN A 410 -28.99 -14.91 -10.85
N ALA A 411 -28.40 -14.54 -9.70
CA ALA A 411 -28.76 -15.12 -8.41
C ALA A 411 -30.24 -14.84 -8.04
N ALA A 412 -30.70 -13.60 -8.25
CA ALA A 412 -32.10 -13.22 -8.03
C ALA A 412 -33.06 -14.00 -8.95
N VAL A 413 -32.73 -14.13 -10.24
CA VAL A 413 -33.50 -14.95 -11.19
C VAL A 413 -33.56 -16.41 -10.76
N ALA A 414 -32.43 -16.99 -10.34
CA ALA A 414 -32.37 -18.38 -9.86
C ALA A 414 -33.22 -18.59 -8.60
N ALA A 415 -33.34 -17.57 -7.75
CA ALA A 415 -34.21 -17.56 -6.59
C ALA A 415 -35.69 -17.27 -6.90
N GLY A 416 -36.05 -17.06 -8.18
CA GLY A 416 -37.44 -16.87 -8.61
C GLY A 416 -37.94 -15.42 -8.52
N ALA A 417 -37.05 -14.45 -8.36
CA ALA A 417 -37.38 -13.03 -8.27
C ALA A 417 -38.02 -12.48 -9.58
N GLY A 418 -38.84 -11.45 -9.41
CA GLY A 418 -39.47 -10.71 -10.52
C GLY A 418 -38.60 -9.55 -11.01
N ALA A 419 -39.13 -8.79 -11.97
CA ALA A 419 -38.41 -7.72 -12.66
C ALA A 419 -37.91 -6.60 -11.73
N ALA A 420 -38.71 -6.20 -10.73
CA ALA A 420 -38.33 -5.13 -9.80
C ALA A 420 -37.19 -5.60 -8.90
N SER A 421 -37.33 -6.79 -8.31
CA SER A 421 -36.32 -7.39 -7.43
C SER A 421 -35.00 -7.66 -8.14
N VAL A 422 -35.04 -8.21 -9.36
CA VAL A 422 -33.82 -8.48 -10.15
C VAL A 422 -33.05 -7.20 -10.45
N LEU A 423 -33.74 -6.13 -10.89
CA LEU A 423 -33.09 -4.86 -11.23
C LEU A 423 -32.56 -4.14 -9.98
N ALA A 424 -33.28 -4.23 -8.85
CA ALA A 424 -32.83 -3.67 -7.57
C ALA A 424 -31.56 -4.37 -7.06
N ALA A 425 -31.54 -5.71 -7.06
CA ALA A 425 -30.37 -6.49 -6.64
C ALA A 425 -29.14 -6.21 -7.51
N ALA A 426 -29.35 -6.06 -8.83
CA ALA A 426 -28.31 -5.66 -9.75
C ALA A 426 -27.75 -4.26 -9.44
N GLY A 427 -28.62 -3.30 -9.11
CA GLY A 427 -28.23 -1.94 -8.72
C GLY A 427 -27.41 -1.91 -7.43
N ASP A 428 -27.82 -2.67 -6.42
CA ASP A 428 -27.13 -2.74 -5.13
C ASP A 428 -25.73 -3.36 -5.29
N ALA A 429 -25.62 -4.47 -6.02
CA ALA A 429 -24.35 -5.12 -6.31
C ALA A 429 -23.42 -4.25 -7.18
N TRP A 430 -23.99 -3.48 -8.12
CA TRP A 430 -23.21 -2.49 -8.87
C TRP A 430 -22.61 -1.45 -7.92
N ALA A 431 -23.43 -0.86 -7.05
CA ALA A 431 -23.01 0.18 -6.12
C ALA A 431 -21.88 -0.31 -5.20
N ASP A 432 -22.04 -1.52 -4.66
CA ASP A 432 -21.06 -2.14 -3.76
C ASP A 432 -19.70 -2.39 -4.43
N ARG A 433 -19.69 -2.92 -5.66
CA ARG A 433 -18.47 -3.43 -6.29
C ARG A 433 -17.76 -2.46 -7.23
N ALA A 434 -18.48 -1.51 -7.84
CA ALA A 434 -17.87 -0.52 -8.71
C ALA A 434 -17.00 0.48 -7.95
N GLY A 435 -17.44 0.87 -6.73
CA GLY A 435 -16.82 1.92 -5.93
C GLY A 435 -16.96 3.33 -6.55
N GLY A 436 -16.52 4.35 -5.80
CA GLY A 436 -16.47 5.74 -6.27
C GLY A 436 -17.83 6.35 -6.65
N THR A 437 -17.78 7.54 -7.27
CA THR A 437 -18.98 8.28 -7.65
C THR A 437 -19.77 7.58 -8.75
N SER A 438 -19.10 6.99 -9.74
CA SER A 438 -19.74 6.24 -10.83
C SER A 438 -20.51 5.02 -10.31
N GLY A 439 -19.94 4.27 -9.34
CA GLY A 439 -20.64 3.15 -8.71
C GLY A 439 -21.95 3.56 -8.03
N ALA A 440 -21.90 4.63 -7.22
CA ALA A 440 -23.07 5.16 -6.55
C ALA A 440 -24.16 5.65 -7.53
N ILE A 441 -23.76 6.32 -8.61
CA ILE A 441 -24.69 6.86 -9.61
C ILE A 441 -25.38 5.74 -10.40
N TRP A 442 -24.63 4.74 -10.87
CA TRP A 442 -25.20 3.63 -11.63
C TRP A 442 -26.07 2.72 -10.76
N GLY A 443 -25.65 2.44 -9.52
CA GLY A 443 -26.49 1.72 -8.57
C GLY A 443 -27.78 2.47 -8.25
N LEU A 444 -27.70 3.78 -8.02
CA LEU A 444 -28.87 4.65 -7.86
C LEU A 444 -29.77 4.64 -9.11
N ALA A 445 -29.21 4.68 -10.31
CA ALA A 445 -29.96 4.64 -11.56
C ALA A 445 -30.80 3.37 -11.65
N LEU A 446 -30.17 2.20 -11.48
CA LEU A 446 -30.83 0.90 -11.55
C LEU A 446 -31.86 0.73 -10.42
N ARG A 447 -31.51 1.14 -9.20
CA ARG A 447 -32.42 1.06 -8.03
C ARG A 447 -33.60 2.03 -8.13
N SER A 448 -33.41 3.19 -8.75
CA SER A 448 -34.52 4.12 -9.02
C SER A 448 -35.41 3.60 -10.14
N TRP A 449 -34.81 3.04 -11.19
CA TRP A 449 -35.51 2.43 -12.32
C TRP A 449 -36.36 1.24 -11.87
N SER A 450 -35.85 0.39 -10.96
CA SER A 450 -36.59 -0.77 -10.45
C SER A 450 -37.90 -0.39 -9.77
N ASN A 451 -38.04 0.83 -9.25
CA ASN A 451 -39.28 1.28 -8.59
C ASN A 451 -40.44 1.51 -9.57
N ALA A 452 -40.18 1.60 -10.88
CA ALA A 452 -41.22 1.62 -11.90
C ALA A 452 -41.71 0.22 -12.27
N PHE A 453 -41.00 -0.84 -11.87
CA PHE A 453 -41.37 -2.21 -12.15
C PHE A 453 -42.14 -2.84 -10.99
N SER A 454 -42.81 -3.95 -11.27
CA SER A 454 -43.52 -4.76 -10.28
C SER A 454 -43.10 -6.21 -10.39
N ASP A 455 -43.08 -6.91 -9.25
CA ASP A 455 -42.90 -8.37 -9.20
C ASP A 455 -44.21 -9.14 -9.48
N ASP A 456 -45.34 -8.44 -9.52
CA ASP A 456 -46.67 -9.03 -9.74
C ASP A 456 -47.09 -9.02 -11.23
N GLU A 457 -46.48 -8.19 -12.06
CA GLU A 457 -46.87 -7.99 -13.46
C GLU A 457 -45.69 -8.03 -14.42
N LYS A 458 -45.96 -8.31 -15.70
CA LYS A 458 -44.94 -8.21 -16.77
C LYS A 458 -44.60 -6.72 -16.97
N VAL A 459 -43.31 -6.43 -17.19
CA VAL A 459 -42.86 -5.06 -17.49
C VAL A 459 -43.55 -4.54 -18.76
N SER A 460 -44.13 -3.35 -18.67
CA SER A 460 -44.77 -2.63 -19.78
C SER A 460 -43.86 -1.55 -20.34
N ASP A 461 -44.11 -1.13 -21.58
CA ASP A 461 -43.36 -0.04 -22.23
C ASP A 461 -43.44 1.26 -21.41
N THR A 462 -44.60 1.56 -20.83
CA THR A 462 -44.80 2.72 -19.94
C THR A 462 -43.88 2.65 -18.72
N ALA A 463 -43.76 1.47 -18.10
CA ALA A 463 -42.90 1.27 -16.94
C ALA A 463 -41.41 1.44 -17.29
N VAL A 464 -41.00 1.09 -18.52
CA VAL A 464 -39.62 1.32 -19.01
C VAL A 464 -39.33 2.83 -19.10
N VAL A 465 -40.26 3.61 -19.65
CA VAL A 465 -40.11 5.07 -19.76
C VAL A 465 -40.12 5.74 -18.39
N GLU A 466 -41.05 5.34 -17.51
CA GLU A 466 -41.14 5.85 -16.13
C GLU A 466 -39.86 5.54 -15.35
N GLY A 467 -39.32 4.34 -15.47
CA GLY A 467 -38.08 3.96 -14.82
C GLY A 467 -36.88 4.79 -15.28
N ALA A 468 -36.80 5.13 -16.58
CA ALA A 468 -35.77 6.03 -17.11
C ALA A 468 -35.86 7.43 -16.49
N ARG A 469 -37.08 7.95 -16.31
CA ARG A 469 -37.33 9.24 -15.64
C ARG A 469 -36.96 9.20 -14.16
N LEU A 470 -37.36 8.15 -13.43
CA LEU A 470 -36.99 7.96 -12.03
C LEU A 470 -35.47 7.90 -11.84
N ALA A 471 -34.75 7.22 -12.74
CA ALA A 471 -33.29 7.19 -12.72
C ALA A 471 -32.67 8.58 -12.90
N LEU A 472 -33.15 9.36 -13.88
CA LEU A 472 -32.68 10.73 -14.10
C LEU A 472 -32.98 11.65 -12.91
N ASP A 473 -34.19 11.60 -12.36
CA ASP A 473 -34.59 12.42 -11.21
C ASP A 473 -33.77 12.06 -9.96
N GLY A 474 -33.53 10.76 -9.74
CA GLY A 474 -32.66 10.27 -8.68
C GLY A 474 -31.24 10.83 -8.80
N ILE A 475 -30.63 10.67 -9.98
CA ILE A 475 -29.25 11.10 -10.25
C ILE A 475 -29.10 12.62 -10.15
N THR A 476 -30.01 13.39 -10.74
CA THR A 476 -29.93 14.87 -10.72
C THR A 476 -30.19 15.42 -9.33
N ARG A 477 -31.14 14.86 -8.56
CA ARG A 477 -31.42 15.29 -7.18
C ARG A 477 -30.25 15.03 -6.23
N LEU A 478 -29.65 13.85 -6.30
CA LEU A 478 -28.57 13.46 -5.38
C LEU A 478 -27.19 13.95 -5.86
N GLY A 479 -26.92 13.84 -7.16
CA GLY A 479 -25.66 14.27 -7.78
C GLY A 479 -25.56 15.77 -8.07
N ARG A 480 -26.71 16.49 -8.08
CA ARG A 480 -26.84 17.93 -8.35
C ARG A 480 -26.29 18.40 -9.71
N ALA A 481 -25.93 17.46 -10.58
CA ALA A 481 -25.43 17.74 -11.91
C ALA A 481 -26.57 18.16 -12.85
N GLN A 482 -26.24 19.05 -13.77
CA GLN A 482 -27.11 19.56 -14.81
C GLN A 482 -26.45 19.41 -16.18
N VAL A 483 -27.24 19.51 -17.25
CA VAL A 483 -26.70 19.60 -18.61
C VAL A 483 -25.77 20.82 -18.70
N GLY A 484 -24.57 20.61 -19.24
CA GLY A 484 -23.50 21.59 -19.31
C GLY A 484 -22.47 21.49 -18.17
N ASP A 485 -22.59 20.53 -17.25
CA ASP A 485 -21.60 20.30 -16.19
C ASP A 485 -20.47 19.35 -16.60
N LYS A 486 -20.60 18.70 -17.77
CA LYS A 486 -19.70 17.67 -18.31
C LYS A 486 -19.65 16.43 -17.42
N THR A 487 -20.77 15.73 -17.37
CA THR A 487 -20.99 14.50 -16.60
C THR A 487 -21.89 13.54 -17.40
N LEU A 488 -22.18 12.36 -16.84
CA LEU A 488 -23.18 11.47 -17.44
C LEU A 488 -24.55 12.12 -17.67
N VAL A 489 -24.91 13.16 -16.91
CA VAL A 489 -26.21 13.85 -17.03
C VAL A 489 -26.37 14.50 -18.40
N ASP A 490 -25.26 14.91 -19.02
CA ASP A 490 -25.25 15.46 -20.38
C ASP A 490 -25.74 14.45 -21.43
N ALA A 491 -25.56 13.15 -21.20
CA ALA A 491 -26.10 12.11 -22.06
C ALA A 491 -27.45 11.57 -21.56
N LEU A 492 -27.67 11.54 -20.23
CA LEU A 492 -28.89 10.97 -19.63
C LEU A 492 -30.12 11.83 -19.88
N VAL A 493 -30.01 13.16 -19.78
CA VAL A 493 -31.14 14.05 -20.03
C VAL A 493 -31.63 13.92 -21.48
N PRO A 494 -30.77 14.04 -22.52
CA PRO A 494 -31.20 13.82 -23.91
C PRO A 494 -31.75 12.42 -24.18
N PHE A 495 -31.22 11.39 -23.52
CA PHE A 495 -31.76 10.03 -23.61
C PHE A 495 -33.22 9.98 -23.13
N VAL A 496 -33.46 10.36 -21.87
CA VAL A 496 -34.79 10.24 -21.24
C VAL A 496 -35.82 11.12 -21.93
N GLU A 497 -35.50 12.38 -22.22
CA GLU A 497 -36.44 13.30 -22.87
C GLU A 497 -36.78 12.86 -24.30
N THR A 498 -35.83 12.27 -25.02
CA THR A 498 -36.10 11.72 -26.36
C THR A 498 -36.96 10.48 -26.27
N LEU A 499 -36.68 9.58 -25.33
CA LEU A 499 -37.45 8.35 -25.11
C LEU A 499 -38.93 8.70 -24.85
N GLU A 500 -39.19 9.59 -23.88
CA GLU A 500 -40.53 10.05 -23.55
C GLU A 500 -41.25 10.69 -24.74
N ARG A 501 -40.59 11.62 -25.43
CA ARG A 501 -41.18 12.34 -26.56
C ARG A 501 -41.58 11.39 -27.70
N VAL A 502 -40.73 10.41 -28.00
CA VAL A 502 -40.97 9.49 -29.13
C VAL A 502 -42.04 8.46 -28.79
N VAL A 503 -42.08 7.96 -27.55
CA VAL A 503 -43.17 7.10 -27.07
C VAL A 503 -44.50 7.86 -27.02
N ALA A 504 -44.51 9.10 -26.52
CA ALA A 504 -45.70 9.95 -26.52
C ALA A 504 -46.24 10.24 -27.93
N ALA A 505 -45.39 10.18 -28.95
CA ALA A 505 -45.77 10.27 -30.36
C ALA A 505 -46.33 8.95 -30.94
N GLY A 506 -46.54 7.93 -30.11
CA GLY A 506 -47.13 6.64 -30.49
C GLY A 506 -46.18 5.71 -31.25
N LYS A 507 -44.86 5.92 -31.15
CA LYS A 507 -43.88 5.02 -31.77
C LYS A 507 -43.60 3.81 -30.87
N PRO A 508 -43.28 2.63 -31.44
CA PRO A 508 -42.86 1.47 -30.67
C PRO A 508 -41.65 1.77 -29.78
N LEU A 509 -41.58 1.11 -28.61
CA LEU A 509 -40.51 1.33 -27.63
C LEU A 509 -39.11 1.14 -28.24
N ILE A 510 -38.93 0.15 -29.12
CA ILE A 510 -37.65 -0.11 -29.78
C ILE A 510 -37.17 1.06 -30.65
N ASP A 511 -38.09 1.69 -31.39
CA ASP A 511 -37.77 2.85 -32.23
C ASP A 511 -37.48 4.08 -31.36
N ALA A 512 -38.24 4.26 -30.28
CA ALA A 512 -38.01 5.30 -29.30
C ALA A 512 -36.65 5.14 -28.60
N TRP A 513 -36.28 3.92 -28.22
CA TRP A 513 -35.01 3.62 -27.58
C TRP A 513 -33.84 3.85 -28.51
N LYS A 514 -33.92 3.44 -29.78
CA LYS A 514 -32.88 3.71 -30.78
C LYS A 514 -32.67 5.22 -30.98
N ALA A 515 -33.75 5.99 -31.06
CA ALA A 515 -33.67 7.45 -31.16
C ALA A 515 -33.05 8.07 -29.90
N ALA A 516 -33.44 7.60 -28.70
CA ALA A 516 -32.90 8.04 -27.43
C ALA A 516 -31.41 7.70 -27.27
N ALA A 517 -30.99 6.48 -27.63
CA ALA A 517 -29.59 6.06 -27.61
C ALA A 517 -28.72 6.89 -28.56
N LYS A 518 -29.25 7.23 -29.74
CA LYS A 518 -28.56 8.15 -30.67
C LYS A 518 -28.43 9.56 -30.08
N ALA A 519 -29.48 10.09 -29.46
CA ALA A 519 -29.43 11.39 -28.79
C ALA A 519 -28.42 11.40 -27.64
N ALA A 520 -28.36 10.33 -26.85
CA ALA A 520 -27.37 10.14 -25.80
C ALA A 520 -25.94 10.12 -26.34
N GLN A 521 -25.71 9.39 -27.43
CA GLN A 521 -24.40 9.31 -28.10
C GLN A 521 -23.94 10.67 -28.60
N ASP A 522 -24.80 11.40 -29.31
CA ASP A 522 -24.47 12.72 -29.85
C ASP A 522 -24.15 13.71 -28.72
N ALA A 523 -24.93 13.67 -27.64
CA ALA A 523 -24.71 14.51 -26.48
C ALA A 523 -23.43 14.13 -25.72
N ALA A 524 -23.15 12.83 -25.56
CA ALA A 524 -21.92 12.33 -24.96
C ALA A 524 -20.67 12.79 -25.73
N GLU A 525 -20.69 12.73 -27.06
CA GLU A 525 -19.61 13.24 -27.90
C GLU A 525 -19.47 14.77 -27.79
N ALA A 526 -20.60 15.50 -27.74
CA ALA A 526 -20.62 16.95 -27.60
C ALA A 526 -20.03 17.46 -26.28
N THR A 527 -19.97 16.62 -25.23
CA THR A 527 -19.30 16.96 -23.97
C THR A 527 -17.82 17.30 -24.14
N SER A 528 -17.19 16.88 -25.24
CA SER A 528 -15.82 17.27 -25.60
C SER A 528 -15.61 18.79 -25.63
N SER A 529 -16.64 19.54 -26.02
CA SER A 529 -16.62 21.01 -26.06
C SER A 529 -16.90 21.69 -24.72
N LEU A 530 -17.37 20.94 -23.72
CA LEU A 530 -17.76 21.48 -22.42
C LEU A 530 -16.56 21.64 -21.49
N THR A 531 -16.68 22.61 -20.59
CA THR A 531 -15.78 22.80 -19.45
C THR A 531 -16.35 22.05 -18.24
N PRO A 532 -15.60 21.14 -17.60
CA PRO A 532 -16.11 20.41 -16.45
C PRO A 532 -16.33 21.32 -15.24
N LYS A 533 -17.53 21.25 -14.67
CA LYS A 533 -17.91 22.04 -13.48
C LYS A 533 -17.98 21.21 -12.21
N LEU A 534 -18.08 19.89 -12.34
CA LEU A 534 -18.16 18.92 -11.25
C LEU A 534 -17.11 17.80 -11.40
N GLY A 535 -16.95 17.01 -10.36
CA GLY A 535 -16.07 15.83 -10.35
C GLY A 535 -14.57 16.15 -10.34
N ARG A 536 -13.76 15.09 -10.50
CA ARG A 536 -12.28 15.14 -10.49
C ARG A 536 -11.69 15.96 -11.63
N ALA A 537 -12.43 16.14 -12.72
CA ALA A 537 -12.02 16.92 -13.89
C ALA A 537 -12.06 18.45 -13.67
N ARG A 538 -12.84 18.95 -12.70
CA ARG A 538 -13.02 20.40 -12.47
C ARG A 538 -11.70 21.17 -12.25
N PRO A 539 -10.72 20.71 -11.44
CA PRO A 539 -9.45 21.41 -11.26
C PRO A 539 -8.54 21.38 -12.50
N LEU A 540 -8.80 20.46 -13.44
CA LEU A 540 -8.03 20.25 -14.67
C LEU A 540 -8.84 20.62 -15.93
N ALA A 541 -9.74 21.59 -15.80
CA ALA A 541 -10.73 21.93 -16.82
C ALA A 541 -10.12 22.17 -18.22
N GLU A 542 -9.00 22.86 -18.31
CA GLU A 542 -8.31 23.12 -19.59
C GLU A 542 -7.85 21.84 -20.30
N LYS A 543 -7.39 20.83 -19.54
CA LYS A 543 -6.97 19.53 -20.10
C LYS A 543 -8.15 18.70 -20.59
N SER A 544 -9.33 18.92 -20.01
CA SER A 544 -10.55 18.16 -20.34
C SER A 544 -11.22 18.66 -21.63
N ILE A 545 -11.00 19.91 -22.05
CA ILE A 545 -11.56 20.47 -23.28
C ILE A 545 -10.93 19.75 -24.49
N GLY A 546 -11.77 19.36 -25.46
CA GLY A 546 -11.39 18.54 -26.61
C GLY A 546 -11.59 17.04 -26.42
N HIS A 547 -11.95 16.60 -25.20
CA HIS A 547 -12.14 15.19 -24.87
C HIS A 547 -13.50 14.94 -24.22
N PRO A 548 -14.28 13.93 -24.67
CA PRO A 548 -15.60 13.66 -24.11
C PRO A 548 -15.52 13.15 -22.66
N ASP A 549 -16.61 13.28 -21.92
CA ASP A 549 -16.76 12.76 -20.55
C ASP A 549 -16.90 11.23 -20.54
N ALA A 550 -16.12 10.55 -19.70
CA ALA A 550 -16.13 9.09 -19.60
C ALA A 550 -17.49 8.56 -19.08
N GLY A 551 -18.15 9.30 -18.18
CA GLY A 551 -19.49 8.98 -17.68
C GLY A 551 -20.53 9.02 -18.79
N ALA A 552 -20.58 10.12 -19.54
CA ALA A 552 -21.49 10.30 -20.67
C ALA A 552 -21.28 9.26 -21.78
N ILE A 553 -20.02 8.97 -22.14
CA ILE A 553 -19.69 7.96 -23.14
C ILE A 553 -20.10 6.56 -22.67
N SER A 554 -19.85 6.22 -21.41
CA SER A 554 -20.27 4.94 -20.86
C SER A 554 -21.79 4.78 -20.83
N LEU A 555 -22.55 5.83 -20.52
CA LEU A 555 -24.00 5.81 -20.58
C LEU A 555 -24.52 5.62 -22.02
N ALA A 556 -23.95 6.35 -22.98
CA ALA A 556 -24.32 6.22 -24.39
C ALA A 556 -24.03 4.81 -24.94
N LEU A 557 -22.90 4.22 -24.55
CA LEU A 557 -22.57 2.83 -24.86
C LEU A 557 -23.63 1.87 -24.32
N VAL A 558 -24.00 2.00 -23.03
CA VAL A 558 -25.02 1.16 -22.40
C VAL A 558 -26.38 1.33 -23.08
N ALA A 559 -26.80 2.56 -23.37
CA ALA A 559 -28.05 2.83 -24.06
C ALA A 559 -28.10 2.19 -25.46
N ARG A 560 -27.00 2.25 -26.22
CA ARG A 560 -26.89 1.60 -27.53
C ARG A 560 -26.99 0.08 -27.43
N VAL A 561 -26.20 -0.53 -26.53
CA VAL A 561 -26.20 -1.98 -26.32
C VAL A 561 -27.59 -2.48 -25.92
N ALA A 562 -28.29 -1.75 -25.05
CA ALA A 562 -29.66 -2.07 -24.69
C ALA A 562 -30.62 -2.00 -25.87
N GLY A 563 -30.47 -1.01 -26.76
CA GLY A 563 -31.30 -0.90 -27.96
C GLY A 563 -31.08 -2.05 -28.95
N ASP A 564 -29.83 -2.51 -29.10
CA ASP A 564 -29.50 -3.66 -29.94
C ASP A 564 -30.05 -4.96 -29.36
N PHE A 565 -29.99 -5.13 -28.03
CA PHE A 565 -30.56 -6.28 -27.33
C PHE A 565 -32.09 -6.38 -27.52
N LEU A 566 -32.80 -5.26 -27.36
CA LEU A 566 -34.27 -5.20 -27.55
C LEU A 566 -34.67 -5.62 -28.97
N LYS A 567 -33.85 -5.34 -29.99
CA LYS A 567 -34.11 -5.77 -31.37
C LYS A 567 -34.08 -7.28 -31.52
N VAL A 568 -33.07 -7.93 -30.93
CA VAL A 568 -32.91 -9.39 -31.02
C VAL A 568 -34.01 -10.12 -30.24
N ALA A 569 -34.46 -9.54 -29.12
CA ALA A 569 -35.51 -10.13 -28.29
C ALA A 569 -36.92 -10.07 -28.90
N GLU A 570 -37.17 -9.20 -29.91
CA GLU A 570 -38.43 -9.19 -30.68
C GLU A 570 -38.40 -10.17 -31.87
N GLU A 571 -37.22 -10.56 -32.34
CA GLU A 571 -37.03 -11.48 -33.48
C GLU A 571 -37.03 -12.98 -33.06
N VAL A 572 -37.03 -13.27 -31.75
CA VAL A 572 -37.03 -14.59 -31.11
C VAL A 572 -38.28 -14.75 -30.26
#